data_AF-A0A8X6WJC7-F1
#
_entry.id   AF-A0A8X6WJC7-F1
#
_cell.length_a   1.000
_cell.length_b   1.000
_cell.length_c   1.000
_cell.angle_alpha   90.00
_cell.angle_beta   90.00
_cell.angle_gamma   90.00
#
_symmetry.space_group_name_H-M   'P 1'
#
loop_
_entity.id
_entity.type
_entity.pdbx_description
1 polymer ?
#
loop_
_entity_poly.entity_id
_entity_poly.type
_entity_poly.pdbx_seq_one_letter_code
_entity_poly.pdbx_strand_id
1 'polypeptide(L)' 'MRGALTGQRYVDDTLRPHVGPFLNGLPGVISQQDNARPHTARVAQDFLRHFQTLPWPARSSDLFPVKHLGIS' A
#
# COMPACT_ATOMS: atom_id res chain seq x y z
N MET A 1 22.21 -3.47 1.28
CA MET A 1 21.47 -2.30 0.77
C MET A 1 20.24 -2.82 0.03
N ARG A 2 19.02 -2.60 0.55
CA ARG A 2 17.82 -2.86 -0.25
C ARG A 2 17.62 -1.63 -1.12
N GLY A 3 17.78 -1.77 -2.43
CA GLY A 3 17.61 -0.65 -3.38
C GLY A 3 16.23 0.00 -3.25
N ALA A 4 16.06 1.19 -3.87
CA ALA A 4 14.83 1.97 -3.80
C ALA A 4 13.56 1.11 -3.98
N LEU A 5 12.58 1.32 -3.11
CA LEU A 5 11.28 0.65 -3.20
C LEU A 5 10.58 1.12 -4.48
N THR A 6 10.41 0.21 -5.44
CA THR A 6 9.61 0.46 -6.64
C THR A 6 8.17 0.01 -6.40
N GLY A 7 7.23 0.46 -7.23
CA GLY A 7 5.85 -0.03 -7.16
C GLY A 7 5.74 -1.55 -7.30
N GLN A 8 6.60 -2.16 -8.14
CA GLN A 8 6.63 -3.61 -8.32
C GLN A 8 7.09 -4.32 -7.03
N ARG A 9 8.17 -3.85 -6.41
CA ARG A 9 8.63 -4.41 -5.12
C ARG A 9 7.64 -4.18 -4.00
N TYR A 10 6.93 -3.06 -4.01
CA TYR A 10 5.84 -2.86 -3.06
C TYR A 10 4.73 -3.91 -3.21
N VAL A 11 4.38 -4.29 -4.45
CA VAL A 11 3.41 -5.37 -4.69
C VAL A 11 3.95 -6.72 -4.24
N ASP A 12 5.17 -7.07 -4.66
CA ASP A 12 5.72 -8.41 -4.48
C ASP A 12 6.22 -8.67 -3.05
N ASP A 13 6.86 -7.67 -2.43
CA ASP A 13 7.47 -7.78 -1.10
C ASP A 13 6.47 -7.42 0.01
N THR A 14 5.46 -6.60 -0.27
CA THR A 14 4.51 -6.09 0.76
C THR A 14 3.07 -6.52 0.51
N LEU A 15 2.44 -6.07 -0.58
CA LEU A 15 0.99 -6.23 -0.75
C LEU A 15 0.58 -7.69 -0.90
N ARG A 16 1.22 -8.46 -1.76
CA ARG A 16 0.86 -9.86 -2.01
C ARG A 16 1.03 -10.76 -0.78
N PRO A 17 2.18 -10.77 -0.07
CA PRO A 17 2.37 -11.65 1.08
C PRO A 17 1.65 -11.18 2.35
N HIS A 18 1.50 -9.87 2.57
CA HIS A 18 1.06 -9.34 3.87
C HIS A 18 -0.31 -8.67 3.86
N VAL A 19 -0.81 -8.21 2.71
CA VAL A 19 -2.12 -7.50 2.64
C VAL A 19 -3.17 -8.36 1.93
N GLY A 20 -2.78 -9.04 0.84
CA GLY A 20 -3.65 -9.90 0.04
C GLY A 20 -4.41 -10.96 0.85
N PRO A 21 -3.78 -11.70 1.79
CA PRO A 21 -4.49 -12.70 2.59
C PRO A 21 -5.61 -12.11 3.46
N PHE A 22 -5.40 -10.92 4.03
CA PHE A 22 -6.38 -10.27 4.90
C PHE A 22 -7.55 -9.70 4.12
N LEU A 23 -7.27 -9.06 2.97
CA LEU A 23 -8.32 -8.50 2.12
C LEU A 23 -9.20 -9.57 1.46
N ASN A 24 -8.65 -10.76 1.19
CA ASN A 24 -9.44 -11.90 0.70
C ASN A 24 -10.25 -12.59 1.81
N GLY A 25 -9.75 -12.59 3.04
CA GLY A 25 -10.37 -13.35 4.15
C GLY A 25 -11.43 -12.59 4.94
N LEU A 26 -11.51 -11.26 4.80
CA LEU A 26 -12.36 -10.42 5.64
C LEU A 26 -13.28 -9.52 4.78
N PRO A 27 -14.57 -9.86 4.65
CA PRO A 27 -15.52 -9.01 3.95
C PRO A 27 -15.68 -7.67 4.67
N GLY A 28 -15.69 -6.58 3.90
CA GLY A 28 -15.89 -5.22 4.43
C GLY A 28 -14.63 -4.56 5.01
N VAL A 29 -13.45 -5.17 4.86
CA VAL A 29 -12.19 -4.52 5.26
C VAL A 29 -11.75 -3.51 4.22
N ILE A 30 -11.37 -2.34 4.71
CA ILE A 30 -10.89 -1.22 3.94
C ILE A 30 -9.40 -1.03 4.25
N SER A 31 -8.56 -1.06 3.21
CA SER A 31 -7.13 -0.74 3.34
C SER A 31 -6.88 0.76 3.23
N GLN A 32 -6.03 1.29 4.11
CA GLN A 32 -5.60 2.68 4.15
C GLN A 32 -4.05 2.73 4.05
N GLN A 33 -3.49 3.55 3.15
CA GLN A 33 -2.06 3.64 2.80
C GLN A 33 -1.68 5.05 2.31
N ASP A 34 -0.48 5.55 2.62
CA ASP A 34 -0.07 6.90 2.23
C ASP A 34 0.10 7.09 0.70
N ASN A 35 0.26 8.35 0.27
CA ASN A 35 0.41 8.71 -1.15
C ASN A 35 1.86 8.59 -1.69
N ALA A 36 2.74 7.80 -1.06
CA ALA A 36 4.10 7.63 -1.56
C ALA A 36 4.12 7.06 -2.99
N ARG A 37 5.17 7.39 -3.76
CA ARG A 37 5.29 7.00 -5.18
C ARG A 37 5.12 5.49 -5.44
N PRO A 38 5.65 4.58 -4.61
CA PRO A 38 5.43 3.14 -4.82
C PRO A 38 3.98 2.70 -4.59
N HIS A 39 3.26 3.37 -3.68
CA HIS A 39 1.86 3.05 -3.32
C HIS A 39 0.88 3.58 -4.36
N THR A 40 1.21 4.73 -4.97
CA THR A 40 0.43 5.34 -6.06
C THR A 40 0.84 4.81 -7.45
N ALA A 41 1.85 3.94 -7.53
CA ALA A 41 2.26 3.32 -8.78
C ALA A 41 1.10 2.49 -9.37
N ARG A 42 0.98 2.51 -10.71
CA ARG A 42 -0.11 1.82 -11.41
C ARG A 42 -0.22 0.34 -11.04
N VAL A 43 0.91 -0.36 -10.93
CA VAL A 43 0.93 -1.77 -10.54
C VAL A 43 0.37 -2.03 -9.12
N ALA A 44 0.60 -1.11 -8.18
CA ALA A 44 0.05 -1.21 -6.84
C ALA A 44 -1.46 -0.96 -6.84
N GLN A 45 -1.90 0.06 -7.58
CA GLN A 45 -3.32 0.37 -7.74
C GLN A 45 -4.09 -0.75 -8.46
N ASP A 46 -3.49 -1.38 -9.48
CA ASP A 46 -4.09 -2.50 -10.20
C ASP A 46 -4.19 -3.77 -9.33
N PHE A 47 -3.21 -4.03 -8.46
CA PHE A 47 -3.32 -5.09 -7.45
C PHE A 47 -4.49 -4.81 -6.50
N LEU A 48 -4.57 -3.59 -5.98
CA LEU A 48 -5.57 -3.17 -5.00
C LEU A 48 -6.98 -3.06 -5.57
N ARG A 49 -7.15 -2.80 -6.88
CA ARG A 49 -8.46 -2.72 -7.56
C ARG A 49 -9.31 -3.98 -7.40
N HIS A 50 -8.68 -5.14 -7.18
CA HIS A 50 -9.38 -6.39 -6.93
C HIS A 50 -9.94 -6.50 -5.50
N PHE A 51 -9.63 -5.52 -4.64
CA PHE A 51 -10.03 -5.45 -3.25
C PHE A 51 -10.82 -4.16 -3.00
N GLN A 52 -11.68 -4.14 -1.97
CA GLN A 52 -12.37 -2.92 -1.57
C GLN A 52 -11.38 -1.97 -0.87
N THR A 53 -10.88 -0.97 -1.60
CA THR A 53 -10.07 0.11 -1.03
C THR A 53 -10.86 1.40 -1.00
N LEU A 54 -10.77 2.17 0.10
CA LEU A 54 -11.31 3.53 0.10
C LEU A 54 -10.49 4.43 -0.84
N PRO A 55 -11.13 5.30 -1.63
CA PRO A 55 -10.42 6.34 -2.35
C PRO A 55 -9.75 7.29 -1.35
N TRP A 56 -8.44 7.47 -1.49
CA TRP A 56 -7.71 8.46 -0.70
C TRP A 56 -7.85 9.86 -1.27
N PRO A 57 -8.07 10.90 -0.45
CA PRO A 57 -7.81 12.26 -0.87
C PRO A 57 -6.32 12.47 -1.17
N ALA A 58 -6.03 13.21 -2.25
CA ALA A 58 -4.70 13.45 -2.82
C ALA A 58 -3.67 14.14 -1.89
N ARG A 59 -4.01 14.43 -0.63
CA ARG A 59 -3.16 15.15 0.34
C ARG A 59 -3.23 14.57 1.77
N SER A 60 -3.18 13.25 1.92
CA SER A 60 -3.13 12.62 3.24
C SER A 60 -1.74 12.15 3.66
N SER A 61 -0.69 12.93 3.35
CA SER A 61 0.64 12.71 3.95
C SER A 61 0.73 13.25 5.38
N ASP A 62 -0.13 14.20 5.74
CA ASP A 62 -0.02 14.96 7.00
C ASP A 62 -0.98 14.47 8.10
N LEU A 63 -1.92 13.59 7.78
CA LEU A 63 -3.02 13.23 8.70
C LEU A 63 -2.84 11.90 9.43
N PHE A 64 -1.84 11.08 9.08
CA PHE A 64 -1.54 9.85 9.81
C PHE A 64 -0.03 9.66 9.98
N PRO A 65 0.49 9.67 11.22
CA PRO A 65 1.91 9.47 11.46
C PRO A 65 2.25 7.98 11.32
N VAL A 66 2.58 7.54 10.10
CA VAL A 66 3.43 6.35 9.92
C VAL A 66 4.88 6.79 9.82
N LYS A 67 5.40 7.39 10.89
CA LYS A 67 6.84 7.66 11.05
C LYS A 67 7.37 6.97 12.31
N HIS A 68 7.67 5.68 12.18
CA HIS A 68 8.68 4.96 12.96
C HIS A 68 8.78 3.55 12.34
N LEU A 69 9.72 3.25 11.46
CA LEU A 69 11.11 2.94 11.77
C LEU A 69 11.92 3.13 10.48
N GLY A 70 13.05 3.84 10.56
CA GLY A 70 13.97 3.93 9.43
C GLY A 70 14.48 2.54 9.05
N ILE A 71 14.26 2.15 7.81
CA ILE A 71 15.01 1.05 7.20
C ILE A 71 15.54 1.57 5.88
N SER A 72 16.85 1.83 5.91
CA SER A 72 17.70 2.21 4.77
C SER A 72 17.93 1.05 3.81
#